data_AF-A0A7Y7IXJ0-F1
#
_entry.id   AF-A0A7Y7IXJ0-F1
#
_cell.length_a   1.000
_cell.length_b   1.000
_cell.length_c   1.000
_cell.angle_alpha   90.00
_cell.angle_beta   90.00
_cell.angle_gamma   90.00
#
_symmetry.space_group_name_H-M   'P 1'
#
loop_
_entity.id
_entity.type
_entity.pdbx_description
1 polymer ?
#
loop_
_entity_poly.entity_id
_entity_poly.type
_entity_poly.pdbx_seq_one_letter_code
_entity_poly.pdbx_strand_id
1 'polypeptide(L)' 'DLCALAAEDLALPGLTGDAILDSVLFARPALPVSDVLCAGRWVVAGGRHVARDAIARDFRAAMARLSA' A
#
# COMPACT_ATOMS: atom_id res chain seq x y z
N ASP A 1 15.49 -1.01 0.20
CA ASP A 1 14.04 -0.75 0.27
C ASP A 1 13.29 -2.00 -0.09
N LEU A 2 12.20 -2.30 0.63
CA LEU A 2 11.44 -3.54 0.52
C LEU A 2 9.96 -3.28 0.75
N CYS A 3 9.10 -4.16 0.23
CA CYS A 3 7.69 -4.20 0.58
C CYS A 3 7.25 -5.65 0.83
N ALA A 4 6.22 -5.81 1.65
CA ALA A 4 5.56 -7.08 1.91
C ALA A 4 4.16 -7.07 1.27
N LEU A 5 3.71 -8.25 0.84
CA LEU A 5 2.38 -8.46 0.28
C LEU A 5 1.50 -9.17 1.31
N ALA A 6 0.25 -8.75 1.45
CA ALA A 6 -0.78 -9.47 2.19
C ALA A 6 -1.17 -10.72 1.40
N ALA A 7 -0.84 -11.90 1.93
CA ALA A 7 -1.09 -13.18 1.26
C ALA A 7 -2.59 -13.49 1.17
N GLU A 8 -3.35 -13.07 2.18
CA GLU A 8 -4.81 -13.15 2.25
C GLU A 8 -5.52 -12.32 1.17
N ASP A 9 -4.82 -11.33 0.61
CA ASP A 9 -5.33 -10.43 -0.41
C ASP A 9 -4.94 -10.87 -1.84
N LEU A 10 -4.25 -12.01 -2.02
CA LEU A 10 -3.98 -12.55 -3.35
C LEU A 10 -5.27 -12.98 -4.05
N ALA A 11 -5.32 -12.82 -5.38
CA ALA A 11 -6.55 -13.09 -6.14
C ALA A 11 -6.93 -14.58 -6.16
N LEU A 12 -5.94 -15.47 -6.03
CA LEU A 12 -6.10 -16.92 -6.06
C LEU A 12 -5.32 -17.56 -4.90
N PRO A 13 -5.87 -18.60 -4.25
CA PRO A 13 -5.16 -19.33 -3.21
C PRO A 13 -4.07 -20.24 -3.79
N GLY A 14 -3.02 -20.50 -2.99
CA GLY A 14 -2.00 -21.50 -3.33
C GLY A 14 -1.00 -21.08 -4.41
N LEU A 15 -0.93 -19.79 -4.76
CA LEU A 15 0.09 -19.28 -5.67
C LEU A 15 1.49 -19.38 -5.04
N THR A 16 2.48 -19.74 -5.86
CA THR A 16 3.88 -19.91 -5.44
C THR A 16 4.83 -19.33 -6.48
N GLY A 17 6.01 -18.88 -6.04
CA GLY A 17 7.04 -18.35 -6.94
C GLY A 17 6.52 -17.17 -7.77
N ASP A 18 6.84 -17.16 -9.06
CA ASP A 18 6.51 -16.06 -9.96
C ASP A 18 5.00 -15.88 -10.19
N ALA A 19 4.21 -16.93 -10.00
CA ALA A 19 2.75 -16.85 -10.10
C ALA A 19 2.13 -15.88 -9.07
N ILE A 20 2.82 -15.63 -7.95
CA ILE A 20 2.44 -14.59 -6.99
C ILE A 20 2.53 -13.21 -7.65
N LEU A 21 3.64 -12.93 -8.34
CA LEU A 21 3.88 -11.64 -9.00
C LEU A 21 2.90 -11.42 -10.15
N ASP A 22 2.65 -12.45 -10.97
CA ASP A 22 1.68 -12.36 -12.06
C ASP A 22 0.28 -12.02 -11.53
N SER A 23 -0.16 -12.68 -10.46
CA SER A 23 -1.45 -12.36 -9.84
C SER A 23 -1.51 -10.95 -9.26
N VAL A 24 -0.43 -10.49 -8.63
CA VAL A 24 -0.37 -9.17 -8.01
C VAL A 24 -0.42 -8.06 -9.05
N LEU A 25 0.27 -8.25 -10.18
CA LEU A 25 0.38 -7.25 -11.25
C LEU A 25 -0.85 -7.23 -12.16
N PHE A 26 -1.42 -8.39 -12.48
CA PHE A 26 -2.43 -8.50 -13.55
C PHE A 26 -3.83 -8.90 -13.09
N ALA A 27 -3.98 -9.51 -11.91
CA ALA A 27 -5.28 -10.05 -11.46
C ALA A 27 -6.00 -9.19 -10.42
N ARG A 28 -5.47 -8.00 -10.07
CA ARG A 28 -6.08 -7.11 -9.07
C ARG A 28 -6.09 -5.64 -9.50
N PRO A 29 -7.10 -4.86 -9.06
CA PRO A 29 -7.14 -3.42 -9.31
C PRO A 29 -6.14 -2.62 -8.45
N ALA A 30 -5.62 -3.21 -7.38
CA ALA A 30 -4.65 -2.60 -6.48
C ALA A 30 -3.64 -3.64 -5.97
N LEU A 31 -2.40 -3.19 -5.75
CA LEU A 31 -1.35 -4.02 -5.19
C LEU A 31 -1.67 -4.35 -3.72
N PRO A 32 -1.59 -5.63 -3.29
CA PRO A 32 -1.83 -6.07 -1.91
C PRO A 32 -0.65 -5.72 -0.99
N VAL A 33 -0.09 -4.51 -1.05
CA VAL A 33 1.06 -4.14 -0.21
C VAL A 33 0.60 -3.92 1.23
N SER A 34 1.10 -4.74 2.15
CA SER A 34 0.81 -4.63 3.59
C SER A 34 1.80 -3.70 4.29
N ASP A 35 3.10 -3.82 3.99
CA ASP A 35 4.15 -3.12 4.71
C ASP A 35 5.24 -2.63 3.75
N VAL A 36 5.87 -1.50 4.07
CA VAL A 36 6.97 -0.93 3.29
C VAL A 36 8.08 -0.48 4.23
N LEU A 37 9.29 -0.95 3.94
CA LEU A 37 10.53 -0.56 4.61
C LEU A 37 11.37 0.32 3.67
N CYS A 38 11.59 1.57 4.06
CA CYS A 38 12.44 2.51 3.31
C CYS A 38 13.56 3.00 4.22
N ALA A 39 14.82 2.92 3.74
CA ALA A 39 16.00 3.31 4.52
C ALA A 39 16.03 2.71 5.95
N GLY A 40 15.62 1.45 6.10
CA GLY A 40 15.57 0.75 7.39
C GLY A 40 14.42 1.16 8.32
N ARG A 41 13.45 1.93 7.85
CA ARG A 41 12.28 2.39 8.63
C ARG A 41 10.98 1.88 8.02
N TRP A 42 10.08 1.37 8.86
CA TRP A 42 8.72 1.04 8.45
C TRP A 42 7.94 2.33 8.19
N VAL A 43 7.54 2.55 6.94
CA VAL A 43 6.80 3.74 6.51
C VAL A 43 5.34 3.43 6.19
N VAL A 44 5.04 2.17 5.87
CA VAL A 44 3.68 1.62 5.75
C VAL A 44 3.60 0.39 6.63
N ALA A 45 2.50 0.26 7.38
CA ALA A 45 2.15 -0.93 8.14
C ALA A 45 0.66 -1.24 8.01
N GLY A 46 0.31 -2.50 7.78
CA GLY A 46 -1.10 -2.92 7.61
C GLY A 46 -1.85 -2.14 6.53
N GLY A 47 -1.19 -1.88 5.39
CA GLY A 47 -1.72 -1.15 4.24
C GLY A 47 -1.89 0.36 4.46
N ARG A 48 -1.33 0.92 5.55
CA ARG A 48 -1.48 2.34 5.90
C ARG A 48 -0.13 3.00 6.17
N HIS A 49 0.09 4.14 5.51
CA HIS A 49 1.25 4.98 5.81
C HIS A 49 1.19 5.47 7.27
N VAL A 50 2.32 5.44 7.98
CA VAL A 50 2.39 5.78 9.42
C VAL A 50 1.90 7.20 9.75
N ALA A 51 2.00 8.12 8.79
CA ALA A 51 1.55 9.51 8.93
C ALA A 51 0.23 9.82 8.18
N ARG A 52 -0.51 8.80 7.71
CA ARG A 52 -1.71 8.95 6.85
C ARG A 52 -2.68 10.01 7.36
N ASP A 53 -3.03 9.97 8.65
CA ASP A 53 -4.06 10.84 9.20
C ASP A 53 -3.65 12.31 9.22
N ALA A 54 -2.39 12.59 9.57
CA ALA A 54 -1.84 13.94 9.53
C ALA A 54 -1.83 14.49 8.10
N ILE A 55 -1.27 13.73 7.17
CA ILE A 55 -1.21 14.08 5.74
C ILE A 55 -2.62 14.35 5.18
N ALA A 56 -3.59 13.48 5.49
CA ALA A 56 -4.95 13.62 5.00
C ALA A 56 -5.67 14.86 5.57
N ARG A 57 -5.43 15.23 6.83
CA ARG A 57 -5.98 16.48 7.40
C ARG A 57 -5.37 17.69 6.71
N ASP A 58 -4.05 17.73 6.58
CA ASP A 58 -3.33 18.87 6.01
C ASP A 58 -3.69 19.07 4.53
N PHE A 59 -3.82 17.97 3.78
CA PHE A 59 -4.30 18.00 2.41
C PHE A 59 -5.70 18.60 2.29
N ARG A 60 -6.67 18.15 3.10
CA ARG A 60 -8.04 18.70 3.08
C ARG A 60 -8.06 20.19 3.42
N ALA A 61 -7.28 20.62 4.41
CA ALA A 61 -7.17 22.03 4.78
C ALA A 61 -6.53 22.87 3.66
N ALA A 62 -5.56 22.33 2.93
CA ALA A 62 -5.00 22.98 1.75
C ALA A 62 -6.04 23.10 0.62
N MET A 63 -6.75 22.02 0.30
CA MET A 63 -7.78 22.03 -0.75
C MET A 63 -8.90 23.02 -0.46
N ALA A 64 -9.38 23.08 0.79
CA ALA A 64 -10.43 24.02 1.19
C ALA A 64 -10.02 25.49 1.00
N ARG A 65 -8.74 25.81 1.23
CA ARG A 65 -8.20 27.17 0.99
C ARG A 65 -8.06 27.51 -0.49
N LEU A 66 -7.79 26.51 -1.32
CA LEU A 66 -7.58 26.69 -2.77
C LEU A 66 -8.88 26.71 -3.57
N SER A 67 -9.95 26.12 -3.02
CA SER A 67 -11.27 26.05 -3.66
C SER A 67 -12.24 27.16 -3.25
N ALA A 68 -11.83 28.02 -2.31
CA ALA A 68 -12.59 29.20 -1.88
C ALA A 68 -12.25 30.41 -2.76
#